data_AF-A0A925TMU9-F1
#
_entry.id   AF-A0A925TMU9-F1
#
_cell.length_a   1.000
_cell.length_b   1.000
_cell.length_c   1.000
_cell.angle_alpha   90.00
_cell.angle_beta   90.00
_cell.angle_gamma   90.00
#
_symmetry.space_group_name_H-M   'P 1'
#
loop_
_entity.id
_entity.type
_entity.pdbx_description
1 polymer ?
#
loop_
_entity_poly.entity_id
_entity_poly.type
_entity_poly.pdbx_seq_one_letter_code
_entity_poly.pdbx_strand_id
1 'polypeptide(L)'
;MNRRSLPVLGLVCGFLVFAQCGLYAQAAGFNQAGLVLWLDASDAASVVRDANGGIVAWKDKSGQAHHAVPGEGSAKVGLVEAAMNGLPVVRFDGTGFLDVPPIRSTPGKLAVFIVAQRLPAQTNGREWQRLISSTDGSTGNDNKRPSFNLIHPPDGKGSAFGPTVKEYLDDDVKIGPLAIGSNNQRLKGNHLSGDIAEILVFDREFVSEDATQGVIRYLSEKWKAASSRVHEGWTRVGPLGETPVRANDRYPLTDQNNQAGWSLHEPTSDEFNGDQLDAAKWWDHNPTWRGRKPALFMPHNVEVHGGLLRLTMKNETVAGAPQGYDTFTSAAVQSRTRVRYGYFEIRAKPMRSGGSSAFWFYYADDKDHTEIDVFEIGGGAPGFERKYNMNQHVFRTPAEKRHWSVGGVWMAPWNLADDFHTYGLEWDDKELSYYVDGVRVRRAAGSHWHQALTVNFDSETMPTWFGLPDPKDLPSTFEIDYIRTWKKAGQVEEPVLK
;
A
#
# COMPACT_ATOMS: atom_id res chain seq x y z
N MET A 1 -40.71 41.66 -62.93
CA MET A 1 -39.59 41.56 -63.90
C MET A 1 -38.32 41.99 -63.20
N ASN A 2 -37.29 41.11 -63.21
CA ASN A 2 -35.86 41.38 -63.01
C ASN A 2 -35.42 42.04 -61.67
N ARG A 3 -34.35 41.62 -60.98
CA ARG A 3 -33.27 40.67 -61.22
C ARG A 3 -32.61 40.41 -59.86
N ARG A 4 -32.06 39.20 -59.68
CA ARG A 4 -31.17 38.82 -58.57
C ARG A 4 -29.83 39.56 -58.67
N SER A 5 -29.26 39.91 -57.52
CA SER A 5 -27.83 40.19 -57.36
C SER A 5 -27.39 39.95 -55.89
N LEU A 6 -26.45 39.02 -55.70
CA LEU A 6 -25.63 38.82 -54.50
C LEU A 6 -24.77 40.06 -54.20
N PRO A 7 -24.27 40.27 -52.97
CA PRO A 7 -22.89 39.83 -52.66
C PRO A 7 -22.57 39.37 -51.21
N VAL A 8 -21.55 38.50 -51.18
CA VAL A 8 -20.40 38.44 -50.24
C VAL A 8 -20.59 37.89 -48.82
N LEU A 9 -20.01 36.70 -48.66
CA LEU A 9 -19.67 36.02 -47.41
C LEU A 9 -18.46 36.71 -46.77
N GLY A 10 -18.63 37.31 -45.59
CA GLY A 10 -17.55 37.82 -44.75
C GLY A 10 -17.24 36.82 -43.63
N LEU A 11 -16.03 36.26 -43.68
CA LEU A 11 -15.47 35.37 -42.67
C LEU A 11 -15.24 36.15 -41.36
N VAL A 12 -15.79 35.68 -40.24
CA VAL A 12 -15.38 36.14 -38.90
C VAL A 12 -14.91 34.93 -38.11
N CYS A 13 -13.58 34.78 -38.03
CA CYS A 13 -12.90 33.99 -37.03
C CYS A 13 -12.92 34.74 -35.69
N GLY A 14 -13.28 34.06 -34.61
CA GLY A 14 -13.30 34.62 -33.26
C GLY A 14 -13.29 33.54 -32.17
N PHE A 15 -12.11 32.93 -32.00
CA PHE A 15 -11.55 32.29 -30.79
C PHE A 15 -12.49 31.74 -29.70
N LEU A 16 -12.62 30.41 -29.67
CA LEU A 16 -12.83 29.63 -28.45
C LEU A 16 -11.45 29.21 -27.90
N VAL A 17 -10.97 29.87 -26.85
CA VAL A 17 -9.86 29.38 -26.02
C VAL A 17 -10.49 28.74 -24.79
N PHE A 18 -10.75 27.44 -24.81
CA PHE A 18 -10.85 26.56 -23.63
C PHE A 18 -11.00 25.12 -24.12
N ALA A 19 -9.86 24.43 -24.33
CA ALA A 19 -9.73 22.96 -24.28
C ALA A 19 -8.34 22.52 -24.79
N GLN A 20 -7.26 22.93 -24.11
CA GLN A 20 -5.92 22.35 -24.38
C GLN A 20 -5.38 21.50 -23.22
N CYS A 21 -6.06 21.47 -22.07
CA CYS A 21 -5.62 20.66 -20.93
C CYS A 21 -6.03 19.18 -21.02
N GLY A 22 -7.01 18.84 -21.87
CA GLY A 22 -7.55 17.48 -22.00
C GLY A 22 -6.86 16.58 -23.03
N LEU A 23 -6.09 17.12 -23.97
CA LEU A 23 -5.50 16.36 -25.09
C LEU A 23 -4.11 15.80 -24.78
N TYR A 24 -3.39 16.30 -23.76
CA TYR A 24 -2.06 15.79 -23.40
C TYR A 24 -2.10 14.54 -22.51
N ALA A 25 -3.20 14.29 -21.79
CA ALA A 25 -3.33 13.14 -20.91
C ALA A 25 -3.33 11.79 -21.66
N GLN A 26 -3.62 11.79 -22.97
CA GLN A 26 -3.82 10.56 -23.74
C GLN A 26 -2.57 10.05 -24.47
N ALA A 27 -1.51 10.85 -24.60
CA ALA A 27 -0.33 10.48 -25.39
C ALA A 27 0.68 9.56 -24.67
N ALA A 28 0.72 9.58 -23.33
CA ALA A 28 1.75 8.88 -22.55
C ALA A 28 1.27 7.59 -21.85
N GLY A 29 -0.02 7.25 -21.91
CA GLY A 29 -0.55 6.02 -21.29
C GLY A 29 -0.68 6.04 -19.76
N PHE A 30 -0.47 7.19 -19.10
CA PHE A 30 -0.69 7.37 -17.65
C PHE A 30 -1.23 8.77 -17.31
N ASN A 31 -1.79 8.94 -16.11
CA ASN A 31 -2.32 10.23 -15.63
C ASN A 31 -1.18 11.20 -15.24
N GLN A 32 -1.02 12.26 -16.03
CA GLN A 32 0.02 13.28 -15.88
C GLN A 32 -0.34 14.44 -14.92
N ALA A 33 -1.50 14.42 -14.26
CA ALA A 33 -1.85 15.45 -13.28
C ALA A 33 -0.73 15.60 -12.23
N GLY A 34 -0.33 16.83 -11.91
CA GLY A 34 0.76 17.10 -10.96
C GLY A 34 2.16 16.68 -11.41
N LEU A 35 2.37 16.33 -12.69
CA LEU A 35 3.71 16.01 -13.22
C LEU A 35 4.53 17.30 -13.34
N VAL A 36 5.66 17.36 -12.64
CA VAL A 36 6.54 18.55 -12.55
C VAL A 36 7.94 18.33 -13.12
N LEU A 37 8.33 17.09 -13.37
CA LEU A 37 9.56 16.74 -14.09
C LEU A 37 9.34 15.45 -14.87
N TRP A 38 9.74 15.43 -16.13
CA TRP A 38 9.78 14.22 -16.95
C TRP A 38 11.03 14.20 -17.82
N LEU A 39 11.96 13.30 -17.50
CA LEU A 39 13.21 13.09 -18.23
C LEU A 39 13.19 11.70 -18.84
N ASP A 40 13.35 11.59 -20.16
CA ASP A 40 13.21 10.33 -20.90
C ASP A 40 14.37 10.13 -21.88
N ALA A 41 15.29 9.22 -21.59
CA ALA A 41 16.51 9.05 -22.38
C ALA A 41 16.21 8.48 -23.77
N SER A 42 15.09 7.75 -23.92
CA SER A 42 14.63 7.18 -25.20
C SER A 42 14.09 8.21 -26.17
N ASP A 43 13.76 9.41 -25.69
CA ASP A 43 13.39 10.53 -26.53
C ASP A 43 14.63 11.30 -26.95
N ALA A 44 15.10 11.04 -28.17
CA ALA A 44 16.28 11.68 -28.73
C ALA A 44 16.18 13.21 -28.78
N ALA A 45 14.97 13.78 -28.86
CA ALA A 45 14.79 15.24 -28.84
C ALA A 45 15.00 15.85 -27.45
N SER A 46 14.92 15.03 -26.40
CA SER A 46 15.10 15.44 -25.02
C SER A 46 16.58 15.45 -24.59
N VAL A 47 17.48 14.73 -25.27
CA VAL A 47 18.89 14.65 -24.87
C VAL A 47 19.78 15.49 -25.78
N VAL A 48 20.35 16.56 -25.22
CA VAL A 48 21.33 17.43 -25.90
C VAL A 48 22.73 16.97 -25.54
N ARG A 49 23.56 16.72 -26.56
CA ARG A 49 24.93 16.24 -26.42
C ARG A 49 25.95 17.24 -26.97
N ASP A 50 27.15 17.25 -26.38
CA ASP A 50 28.31 17.94 -26.93
C ASP A 50 28.96 17.12 -28.07
N ALA A 51 29.97 17.68 -28.72
CA ALA A 51 30.70 17.03 -29.81
C ALA A 51 31.44 15.73 -29.38
N ASN A 52 31.64 15.52 -28.08
CA ASN A 52 32.28 14.34 -27.52
C ASN A 52 31.25 13.32 -26.97
N GLY A 53 29.96 13.54 -27.22
CA GLY A 53 28.87 12.67 -26.77
C GLY A 53 28.48 12.84 -25.29
N GLY A 54 29.05 13.81 -24.57
CA GLY A 54 28.66 14.13 -23.21
C GLY A 54 27.33 14.87 -23.17
N ILE A 55 26.49 14.57 -22.19
CA ILE A 55 25.19 15.26 -22.02
C ILE A 55 25.44 16.71 -21.60
N VAL A 56 24.81 17.64 -22.30
CA VAL A 56 24.80 19.08 -21.97
C VAL A 56 23.47 19.46 -21.32
N ALA A 57 22.38 18.84 -21.76
CA ALA A 57 21.08 18.98 -21.13
C ALA A 57 20.24 17.72 -21.40
N TRP A 58 19.53 17.27 -20.37
CA TRP A 58 18.41 16.35 -20.50
C TRP A 58 17.13 17.14 -20.23
N LYS A 59 16.39 17.42 -21.31
CA LYS A 59 15.26 18.32 -21.32
C LYS A 59 14.05 17.67 -20.67
N ASP A 60 13.42 18.47 -19.83
CA ASP A 60 12.13 18.19 -19.23
C ASP A 60 10.99 18.22 -20.24
N LYS A 61 10.22 17.12 -20.27
CA LYS A 61 9.05 16.88 -21.13
C LYS A 61 7.73 17.21 -20.43
N SER A 62 7.73 17.55 -19.14
CA SER A 62 6.51 17.86 -18.38
C SER A 62 5.83 19.17 -18.79
N GLY A 63 6.54 20.01 -19.56
CA GLY A 63 6.12 21.37 -19.90
C GLY A 63 6.54 22.43 -18.88
N GLN A 64 7.20 22.05 -17.78
CA GLN A 64 7.65 22.97 -16.73
C GLN A 64 9.08 23.51 -16.92
N ALA A 65 9.80 23.01 -17.92
CA ALA A 65 11.16 23.43 -18.28
C ALA A 65 12.22 23.22 -17.19
N HIS A 66 12.02 22.23 -16.29
CA HIS A 66 12.99 21.85 -15.26
C HIS A 66 14.09 20.94 -15.82
N HIS A 67 14.88 21.43 -16.77
CA HIS A 67 15.91 20.65 -17.44
C HIS A 67 17.02 20.20 -16.48
N ALA A 68 17.51 18.97 -16.66
CA ALA A 68 18.70 18.49 -15.96
C ALA A 68 19.97 18.84 -16.75
N VAL A 69 20.98 19.40 -16.09
CA VAL A 69 22.24 19.81 -16.70
C VAL A 69 23.43 19.31 -15.88
N PRO A 70 24.62 19.09 -16.47
CA PRO A 70 25.80 18.72 -15.70
C PRO A 70 26.08 19.74 -14.59
N GLY A 71 26.27 19.25 -13.36
CA GLY A 71 26.61 20.11 -12.24
C GLY A 71 28.05 20.63 -12.31
N GLU A 72 28.31 21.71 -11.58
CA GLU A 72 29.66 22.28 -11.49
C GLU A 72 30.67 21.26 -10.93
N GLY A 73 31.78 21.07 -11.64
CA GLY A 73 32.80 20.08 -11.27
C GLY A 73 32.43 18.62 -11.56
N SER A 74 31.28 18.36 -12.18
CA SER A 74 30.88 17.01 -12.60
C SER A 74 31.72 16.49 -13.77
N ALA A 75 32.08 15.20 -13.73
CA ALA A 75 32.56 14.49 -14.91
C ALA A 75 31.44 14.31 -15.96
N LYS A 76 31.79 13.91 -17.19
CA LYS A 76 30.84 13.77 -18.29
C LYS A 76 29.91 12.56 -18.07
N VAL A 77 28.62 12.83 -17.90
CA VAL A 77 27.54 11.84 -18.02
C VAL A 77 27.26 11.60 -19.51
N GLY A 78 27.10 10.35 -19.93
CA GLY A 78 26.97 9.98 -21.35
C GLY A 78 25.63 9.35 -21.69
N LEU A 79 25.19 9.49 -22.95
CA LEU A 79 24.09 8.70 -23.49
C LEU A 79 24.65 7.42 -24.11
N VAL A 80 24.12 6.26 -23.72
CA VAL A 80 24.48 4.97 -24.31
C VAL A 80 23.28 4.41 -25.05
N GLU A 81 23.43 4.28 -26.36
CA GLU A 81 22.41 3.72 -27.25
C GLU A 81 22.22 2.22 -26.96
N ALA A 82 20.99 1.73 -27.15
CA ALA A 82 20.64 0.31 -27.04
C ALA A 82 21.07 -0.40 -25.74
N ALA A 83 21.12 0.33 -24.62
CA ALA A 83 21.67 -0.17 -23.35
C ALA A 83 20.65 -0.88 -22.45
N MET A 84 19.36 -0.51 -22.52
CA MET A 84 18.30 -1.12 -21.73
C MET A 84 17.22 -1.62 -22.67
N ASN A 85 17.23 -2.93 -22.94
CA ASN A 85 16.28 -3.59 -23.84
C ASN A 85 16.18 -2.92 -25.22
N GLY A 86 17.32 -2.47 -25.76
CA GLY A 86 17.41 -1.82 -27.06
C GLY A 86 17.12 -0.31 -27.05
N LEU A 87 16.77 0.28 -25.91
CA LEU A 87 16.55 1.72 -25.76
C LEU A 87 17.77 2.42 -25.14
N PRO A 88 18.00 3.71 -25.46
CA PRO A 88 19.11 4.46 -24.91
C PRO A 88 18.90 4.83 -23.44
N VAL A 89 20.00 4.97 -22.71
CA VAL A 89 20.01 5.35 -21.29
C VAL A 89 21.07 6.41 -21.01
N VAL A 90 20.87 7.16 -19.93
CA VAL A 90 21.89 8.04 -19.37
C VAL A 90 22.79 7.23 -18.43
N ARG A 91 24.06 7.12 -18.77
CA ARG A 91 25.08 6.35 -18.03
C ARG A 91 25.93 7.26 -17.15
N PHE A 92 26.02 6.88 -15.89
CA PHE A 92 26.86 7.49 -14.87
C PHE A 92 28.03 6.56 -14.55
N ASP A 93 29.24 7.12 -14.46
CA ASP A 93 30.50 6.41 -14.24
C ASP A 93 30.91 6.35 -12.74
N GLY A 94 30.04 6.88 -11.87
CA GLY A 94 30.30 7.04 -10.46
C GLY A 94 31.18 8.25 -10.13
N THR A 95 31.28 9.22 -11.02
CA THR A 95 31.86 10.55 -10.75
C THR A 95 30.99 11.68 -11.29
N GLY A 96 30.31 11.48 -12.43
CA GLY A 96 29.38 12.46 -13.01
C GLY A 96 28.01 12.49 -12.33
N PHE A 97 27.31 13.63 -12.42
CA PHE A 97 25.93 13.85 -11.96
C PHE A 97 25.25 14.98 -12.75
N LEU A 98 23.92 15.06 -12.66
CA LEU A 98 23.13 16.16 -13.25
C LEU A 98 22.37 16.92 -12.16
N ASP A 99 22.35 18.24 -12.25
CA ASP A 99 21.55 19.14 -11.42
C ASP A 99 20.21 19.46 -12.11
N VAL A 100 19.14 19.53 -11.32
CA VAL A 100 17.85 20.10 -11.71
C VAL A 100 17.55 21.31 -10.82
N PRO A 101 17.09 22.44 -11.39
CA PRO A 101 16.72 23.60 -10.57
C PRO A 101 15.65 23.27 -9.52
N PRO A 102 15.55 24.06 -8.44
CA PRO A 102 14.47 23.92 -7.46
C PRO A 102 13.09 24.01 -8.13
N ILE A 103 12.22 23.05 -7.82
CA ILE A 103 10.85 22.93 -8.36
C ILE A 103 9.83 23.44 -7.33
N ARG A 104 9.96 23.00 -6.06
CA ARG A 104 9.08 23.40 -4.96
C ARG A 104 9.86 23.56 -3.65
N SER A 105 9.86 24.78 -3.12
CA SER A 105 10.55 25.13 -1.87
C SER A 105 9.78 24.82 -0.59
N THR A 106 8.46 24.68 -0.68
CA THR A 106 7.60 24.33 0.47
C THR A 106 7.53 22.80 0.60
N PRO A 107 7.71 22.25 1.81
CA PRO A 107 7.48 20.83 2.05
C PRO A 107 6.05 20.42 1.71
N GLY A 108 5.89 19.20 1.19
CA GLY A 108 4.59 18.63 0.87
C GLY A 108 4.71 17.30 0.15
N LYS A 109 3.62 16.90 -0.53
CA LYS A 109 3.50 15.62 -1.24
C LYS A 109 4.47 15.48 -2.41
N LEU A 110 4.98 14.28 -2.63
CA LEU A 110 5.94 13.93 -3.66
C LEU A 110 5.74 12.48 -4.09
N ALA A 111 5.79 12.24 -5.39
CA ALA A 111 6.03 10.91 -5.94
C ALA A 111 7.13 10.96 -7.01
N VAL A 112 8.11 10.09 -6.89
CA VAL A 112 9.20 9.93 -7.86
C VAL A 112 9.15 8.50 -8.41
N PHE A 113 9.18 8.37 -9.73
CA PHE A 113 9.38 7.10 -10.42
C PHE A 113 10.65 7.17 -11.26
N ILE A 114 11.56 6.22 -11.09
CA ILE A 114 12.83 6.16 -11.81
C ILE A 114 13.02 4.76 -12.39
N VAL A 115 13.40 4.69 -13.66
CA VAL A 115 13.88 3.46 -14.29
C VAL A 115 15.39 3.45 -14.30
N ALA A 116 15.99 2.42 -13.70
CA ALA A 116 17.44 2.29 -13.59
C ALA A 116 17.91 0.84 -13.76
N GLN A 117 19.20 0.67 -14.07
CA GLN A 117 19.92 -0.61 -13.98
C GLN A 117 21.36 -0.39 -13.50
N ARG A 118 21.99 -1.44 -12.98
CA ARG A 118 23.44 -1.48 -12.79
C ARG A 118 23.97 -2.79 -13.37
N LEU A 119 24.79 -2.68 -14.40
CA LEU A 119 25.43 -3.83 -15.04
C LEU A 119 26.52 -4.41 -14.12
N PRO A 120 26.84 -5.72 -14.23
CA PRO A 120 27.94 -6.33 -13.48
C PRO A 120 29.27 -5.56 -13.58
N ALA A 121 29.60 -5.04 -14.76
CA ALA A 121 30.81 -4.25 -15.00
C ALA A 121 30.82 -2.87 -14.32
N GLN A 122 29.67 -2.37 -13.86
CA GLN A 122 29.53 -1.08 -13.17
C GLN A 122 29.62 -1.23 -11.65
N THR A 123 29.74 -2.45 -11.13
CA THR A 123 29.94 -2.71 -9.69
C THR A 123 31.32 -2.22 -9.25
N ASN A 124 31.40 -1.55 -8.10
CA ASN A 124 32.64 -0.87 -7.68
C ASN A 124 32.86 -0.86 -6.16
N GLY A 125 32.15 -1.71 -5.41
CA GLY A 125 32.25 -1.82 -3.95
C GLY A 125 31.75 -0.60 -3.16
N ARG A 126 31.40 0.52 -3.81
CA ARG A 126 30.85 1.70 -3.15
C ARG A 126 29.39 1.50 -2.82
N GLU A 127 29.03 1.90 -1.61
CA GLU A 127 27.67 1.83 -1.10
C GLU A 127 26.94 3.17 -1.23
N TRP A 128 25.63 3.16 -0.99
CA TRP A 128 24.79 4.35 -0.81
C TRP A 128 24.72 5.28 -2.03
N GLN A 129 24.97 4.75 -3.23
CA GLN A 129 24.90 5.50 -4.47
C GLN A 129 23.47 5.97 -4.77
N ARG A 130 23.29 7.27 -5.03
CA ARG A 130 21.96 7.89 -5.25
C ARG A 130 21.50 7.76 -6.70
N LEU A 131 20.25 7.39 -6.92
CA LEU A 131 19.57 7.59 -8.20
C LEU A 131 19.15 9.06 -8.35
N ILE A 132 18.50 9.59 -7.31
CA ILE A 132 18.15 11.02 -7.20
C ILE A 132 18.20 11.45 -5.74
N SER A 133 18.49 12.71 -5.48
CA SER A 133 18.38 13.33 -4.16
C SER A 133 17.87 14.77 -4.25
N SER A 134 17.29 15.24 -3.16
CA SER A 134 16.88 16.63 -2.91
C SER A 134 17.47 17.05 -1.56
N THR A 135 17.94 18.28 -1.45
CA THR A 135 18.37 18.85 -0.15
C THR A 135 17.61 20.13 0.14
N ASP A 136 17.32 20.35 1.41
CA ASP A 136 16.75 21.60 1.90
C ASP A 136 17.77 22.74 2.02
N GLY A 137 19.06 22.44 1.78
CA GLY A 137 20.18 23.36 1.87
C GLY A 137 20.60 23.71 3.30
N SER A 138 19.88 23.24 4.32
CA SER A 138 20.07 23.64 5.71
C SER A 138 20.68 22.54 6.58
N THR A 139 20.34 21.28 6.29
CA THR A 139 20.75 20.13 7.11
C THR A 139 22.05 19.49 6.66
N GLY A 140 22.44 19.71 5.40
CA GLY A 140 23.54 18.98 4.79
C GLY A 140 23.35 17.46 4.87
N ASN A 141 22.12 16.96 4.86
CA ASN A 141 21.87 15.53 4.94
C ASN A 141 20.59 15.19 4.18
N ASP A 142 20.74 14.49 3.05
CA ASP A 142 19.63 14.09 2.19
C ASP A 142 18.74 12.98 2.81
N ASN A 143 19.09 12.49 4.01
CA ASN A 143 18.28 11.56 4.80
C ASN A 143 17.41 12.27 5.85
N LYS A 144 17.47 13.61 5.95
CA LYS A 144 16.70 14.40 6.93
C LYS A 144 15.65 15.25 6.24
N ARG A 145 14.39 15.09 6.65
CA ARG A 145 13.29 15.96 6.21
C ARG A 145 13.64 17.44 6.44
N PRO A 146 13.24 18.34 5.51
CA PRO A 146 12.39 18.08 4.35
C PRO A 146 13.18 17.69 3.08
N SER A 147 14.39 17.14 3.22
CA SER A 147 15.18 16.53 2.13
C SER A 147 14.73 15.09 1.85
N PHE A 148 15.12 14.54 0.70
CA PHE A 148 14.92 13.12 0.39
C PHE A 148 16.04 12.56 -0.49
N ASN A 149 16.17 11.23 -0.51
CA ASN A 149 17.00 10.53 -1.47
C ASN A 149 16.40 9.17 -1.86
N LEU A 150 16.74 8.71 -3.06
CA LEU A 150 16.35 7.40 -3.57
C LEU A 150 17.60 6.63 -3.99
N ILE A 151 17.75 5.43 -3.45
CA ILE A 151 18.85 4.49 -3.73
C ILE A 151 18.32 3.18 -4.31
N HIS A 152 19.20 2.46 -5.00
CA HIS A 152 18.97 1.06 -5.33
C HIS A 152 20.30 0.31 -5.54
N PRO A 153 20.42 -0.96 -5.09
CA PRO A 153 19.52 -1.74 -4.22
C PRO A 153 19.23 -1.11 -2.84
N PRO A 154 18.14 -1.50 -2.14
CA PRO A 154 17.71 -0.86 -0.90
C PRO A 154 18.64 -1.12 0.29
N ASP A 155 19.47 -2.17 0.22
CA ASP A 155 20.52 -2.44 1.20
C ASP A 155 21.73 -1.52 1.06
N GLY A 156 21.69 -0.57 0.11
CA GLY A 156 22.75 0.38 -0.15
C GLY A 156 23.94 -0.20 -0.91
N LYS A 157 23.98 -1.50 -1.22
CA LYS A 157 25.18 -2.10 -1.82
C LYS A 157 25.38 -1.69 -3.27
N GLY A 158 26.64 -1.61 -3.68
CA GLY A 158 27.04 -1.36 -5.06
C GLY A 158 26.81 -2.53 -6.04
N SER A 159 25.90 -3.47 -5.75
CA SER A 159 25.66 -4.69 -6.52
C SER A 159 24.87 -4.42 -7.81
N ALA A 160 25.04 -5.33 -8.78
CA ALA A 160 24.34 -5.28 -10.05
C ALA A 160 22.86 -5.60 -9.90
N PHE A 161 22.03 -4.99 -10.74
CA PHE A 161 20.60 -5.24 -10.83
C PHE A 161 20.12 -4.96 -12.26
N GLY A 162 19.14 -5.75 -12.73
CA GLY A 162 18.55 -5.57 -14.05
C GLY A 162 17.62 -4.34 -14.14
N PRO A 163 17.02 -4.09 -15.31
CA PRO A 163 16.07 -2.99 -15.51
C PRO A 163 14.98 -2.99 -14.43
N THR A 164 14.89 -1.90 -13.67
CA THR A 164 14.03 -1.82 -12.49
C THR A 164 13.34 -0.46 -12.42
N VAL A 165 12.03 -0.47 -12.15
CA VAL A 165 11.23 0.71 -11.78
C VAL A 165 11.29 0.88 -10.26
N LYS A 166 11.79 2.03 -9.82
CA LYS A 166 11.86 2.45 -8.43
C LYS A 166 10.88 3.58 -8.17
N GLU A 167 10.18 3.47 -7.05
CA GLU A 167 9.22 4.46 -6.57
C GLU A 167 9.71 5.04 -5.25
N TYR A 168 9.50 6.34 -5.08
CA TYR A 168 9.64 7.04 -3.80
C TYR A 168 8.39 7.89 -3.59
N LEU A 169 7.63 7.61 -2.53
CA LEU A 169 6.46 8.40 -2.13
C LEU A 169 6.76 9.08 -0.81
N ASP A 170 6.45 10.36 -0.72
CA ASP A 170 6.60 11.13 0.51
C ASP A 170 5.58 12.27 0.54
N ASP A 171 5.42 12.86 1.72
CA ASP A 171 4.27 13.66 2.05
C ASP A 171 4.63 15.00 2.74
N ASP A 172 5.90 15.15 3.11
CA ASP A 172 6.44 16.34 3.77
C ASP A 172 7.92 16.56 3.38
N VAL A 173 8.15 16.78 2.08
CA VAL A 173 9.49 17.05 1.52
C VAL A 173 9.48 18.16 0.46
N LYS A 174 10.62 18.80 0.26
CA LYS A 174 10.83 19.78 -0.82
C LYS A 174 11.19 19.07 -2.12
N ILE A 175 10.86 19.70 -3.26
CA ILE A 175 11.26 19.22 -4.58
C ILE A 175 12.39 20.12 -5.09
N GLY A 176 13.60 19.72 -4.77
CA GLY A 176 14.82 20.32 -5.27
C GLY A 176 15.45 21.43 -4.40
N PRO A 177 16.67 21.90 -4.76
CA PRO A 177 17.43 21.50 -5.95
C PRO A 177 17.69 19.99 -5.99
N LEU A 178 17.53 19.37 -7.16
CA LEU A 178 17.70 17.92 -7.29
C LEU A 178 19.08 17.60 -7.86
N ALA A 179 19.68 16.53 -7.37
CA ALA A 179 20.85 15.92 -7.98
C ALA A 179 20.50 14.50 -8.46
N ILE A 180 20.69 14.24 -9.74
CA ILE A 180 20.52 12.93 -10.38
C ILE A 180 21.89 12.25 -10.45
N GLY A 181 21.97 11.02 -9.95
CA GLY A 181 23.21 10.25 -9.89
C GLY A 181 24.18 10.65 -8.78
N SER A 182 23.78 11.50 -7.83
CA SER A 182 24.60 11.89 -6.67
C SER A 182 23.77 12.43 -5.51
N ASN A 183 24.41 12.65 -4.36
CA ASN A 183 23.83 13.43 -3.27
C ASN A 183 24.04 14.93 -3.53
N ASN A 184 23.04 15.76 -3.19
CA ASN A 184 23.12 17.21 -3.37
C ASN A 184 24.11 17.92 -2.40
N GLN A 185 24.98 17.18 -1.72
CA GLN A 185 26.14 17.75 -1.03
C GLN A 185 27.38 17.83 -1.92
N ARG A 186 27.39 17.17 -3.08
CA ARG A 186 28.56 17.12 -3.99
C ARG A 186 29.84 16.64 -3.28
N LEU A 187 29.68 15.94 -2.15
CA LEU A 187 30.74 15.42 -1.30
C LEU A 187 30.99 13.93 -1.58
N LYS A 188 32.27 13.59 -1.62
CA LYS A 188 32.89 12.30 -1.97
C LYS A 188 32.13 11.07 -1.44
N GLY A 189 31.55 10.26 -2.34
CA GLY A 189 31.21 8.86 -2.05
C GLY A 189 30.00 8.28 -2.80
N ASN A 190 28.90 9.03 -2.90
CA ASN A 190 27.57 8.49 -3.25
C ASN A 190 27.17 8.65 -4.73
N HIS A 191 28.16 8.80 -5.61
CA HIS A 191 27.92 8.95 -7.05
C HIS A 191 27.53 7.61 -7.67
N LEU A 192 26.50 7.63 -8.51
CA LEU A 192 26.01 6.47 -9.22
C LEU A 192 27.00 5.99 -10.27
N SER A 193 27.41 4.73 -10.17
CA SER A 193 27.91 3.95 -11.28
C SER A 193 26.78 3.05 -11.74
N GLY A 194 26.17 3.38 -12.88
CA GLY A 194 24.92 2.76 -13.31
C GLY A 194 24.22 3.57 -14.40
N ASP A 195 23.04 3.10 -14.79
CA ASP A 195 22.25 3.69 -15.87
C ASP A 195 20.90 4.17 -15.33
N ILE A 196 20.47 5.36 -15.75
CA ILE A 196 19.11 5.87 -15.54
C ILE A 196 18.47 6.10 -16.91
N ALA A 197 17.27 5.56 -17.08
CA ALA A 197 16.55 5.53 -18.34
C ALA A 197 15.43 6.57 -18.43
N GLU A 198 14.62 6.70 -17.37
CA GLU A 198 13.49 7.64 -17.32
C GLU A 198 13.19 8.05 -15.88
N ILE A 199 12.83 9.32 -15.67
CA ILE A 199 12.47 9.91 -14.38
C ILE A 199 11.15 10.65 -14.54
N LEU A 200 10.19 10.36 -13.67
CA LEU A 200 8.93 11.09 -13.51
C LEU A 200 8.85 11.61 -12.07
N VAL A 201 8.61 12.91 -11.89
CA VAL A 201 8.37 13.52 -10.58
C VAL A 201 7.01 14.19 -10.57
N PHE A 202 6.21 13.87 -9.58
CA PHE A 202 4.92 14.47 -9.33
C PHE A 202 4.92 15.25 -8.02
N ASP A 203 4.31 16.42 -8.00
CA ASP A 203 4.11 17.26 -6.80
C ASP A 203 2.84 16.92 -6.01
N ARG A 204 2.27 15.75 -6.28
CA ARG A 204 1.04 15.23 -5.66
C ARG A 204 1.24 13.84 -5.05
N GLU A 205 0.29 13.48 -4.21
CA GLU A 205 0.17 12.13 -3.67
C GLU A 205 -0.49 11.17 -4.68
N PHE A 206 -0.13 9.89 -4.58
CA PHE A 206 -0.85 8.81 -5.23
C PHE A 206 -1.62 8.04 -4.15
N VAL A 207 -2.88 8.43 -3.96
CA VAL A 207 -3.75 7.91 -2.90
C VAL A 207 -4.30 6.51 -3.20
N SER A 208 -4.26 6.06 -4.46
CA SER A 208 -4.69 4.73 -4.87
C SER A 208 -3.59 3.97 -5.58
N GLU A 209 -3.61 2.65 -5.41
CA GLU A 209 -2.70 1.79 -6.12
C GLU A 209 -2.89 1.88 -7.64
N ASP A 210 -4.12 1.98 -8.14
CA ASP A 210 -4.37 2.10 -9.59
C ASP A 210 -3.64 3.31 -10.20
N ALA A 211 -3.63 4.44 -9.49
CA ALA A 211 -2.92 5.62 -9.96
C ALA A 211 -1.40 5.35 -10.03
N THR A 212 -0.83 4.71 -9.01
CA THR A 212 0.61 4.36 -8.98
C THR A 212 0.94 3.31 -10.04
N GLN A 213 0.10 2.28 -10.18
CA GLN A 213 0.27 1.18 -11.12
C GLN A 213 0.13 1.63 -12.56
N GLY A 214 -0.64 2.69 -12.86
CA GLY A 214 -0.66 3.28 -14.20
C GLY A 214 0.73 3.76 -14.63
N VAL A 215 1.43 4.48 -13.74
CA VAL A 215 2.80 4.97 -14.00
C VAL A 215 3.79 3.81 -14.06
N ILE A 216 3.73 2.88 -13.10
CA ILE A 216 4.61 1.72 -13.07
C ILE A 216 4.44 0.87 -14.32
N ARG A 217 3.20 0.61 -14.76
CA ARG A 217 2.90 -0.16 -15.96
C ARG A 217 3.47 0.48 -17.21
N TYR A 218 3.26 1.79 -17.39
CA TYR A 218 3.87 2.54 -18.48
C TYR A 218 5.40 2.34 -18.53
N LEU A 219 6.08 2.54 -17.39
CA LEU A 219 7.54 2.40 -17.30
C LEU A 219 8.00 0.94 -17.51
N SER A 220 7.35 -0.02 -16.85
CA SER A 220 7.68 -1.43 -16.95
C SER A 220 7.47 -1.99 -18.35
N GLU A 221 6.39 -1.62 -19.04
CA GLU A 221 6.10 -2.08 -20.40
C GLU A 221 7.09 -1.51 -21.42
N LYS A 222 7.40 -0.21 -21.29
CA LYS A 222 8.35 0.50 -22.16
C LYS A 222 9.77 -0.04 -22.00
N TRP A 223 10.25 -0.15 -20.77
CA TRP A 223 11.64 -0.49 -20.48
C TRP A 223 11.87 -1.97 -20.21
N LYS A 224 10.83 -2.81 -20.26
CA LYS A 224 10.84 -4.23 -19.82
C LYS A 224 11.50 -4.37 -18.44
N ALA A 225 11.10 -3.47 -17.54
CA ALA A 225 11.69 -3.33 -16.21
C ALA A 225 10.79 -3.94 -15.14
N ALA A 226 11.41 -4.65 -14.20
CA ALA A 226 10.70 -5.18 -13.03
C ALA A 226 10.33 -4.03 -12.07
N SER A 227 9.16 -4.08 -11.45
CA SER A 227 8.83 -3.15 -10.36
C SER A 227 9.41 -3.67 -9.05
N SER A 228 10.10 -2.80 -8.29
CA SER A 228 10.64 -3.22 -6.99
C SER A 228 9.56 -3.57 -5.96
N ARG A 229 8.31 -3.16 -6.18
CA ARG A 229 7.18 -3.39 -5.25
C ARG A 229 6.46 -4.73 -5.41
N VAL A 230 6.83 -5.57 -6.38
CA VAL A 230 6.21 -6.90 -6.49
C VAL A 230 6.51 -7.76 -5.25
N HIS A 231 7.60 -7.47 -4.52
CA HIS A 231 8.02 -8.26 -3.36
C HIS A 231 7.85 -7.56 -1.99
N GLU A 232 7.64 -6.24 -1.93
CA GLU A 232 7.62 -5.47 -0.67
C GLU A 232 6.20 -5.13 -0.16
N GLY A 233 5.15 -5.51 -0.89
CA GLY A 233 3.77 -5.14 -0.57
C GLY A 233 3.46 -3.65 -0.84
N TRP A 234 2.25 -3.22 -0.52
CA TRP A 234 1.80 -1.82 -0.62
C TRP A 234 0.81 -1.52 0.49
N THR A 235 0.80 -0.29 1.02
CA THR A 235 -0.23 0.21 1.93
C THR A 235 -0.62 1.61 1.49
N ARG A 236 -1.93 1.86 1.45
CA ARG A 236 -2.52 3.14 1.09
C ARG A 236 -2.02 4.25 2.02
N VAL A 237 -1.84 5.43 1.46
CA VAL A 237 -1.66 6.67 2.20
C VAL A 237 -2.81 7.61 1.83
N GLY A 238 -3.38 8.29 2.81
CA GLY A 238 -4.53 9.18 2.62
C GLY A 238 -5.90 8.48 2.62
N PRO A 239 -6.98 9.22 2.27
CA PRO A 239 -8.36 8.74 2.36
C PRO A 239 -8.69 7.66 1.32
N LEU A 240 -9.84 7.00 1.47
CA LEU A 240 -10.33 5.98 0.53
C LEU A 240 -10.66 6.57 -0.86
N GLY A 241 -11.16 7.80 -0.90
CA GLY A 241 -11.72 8.40 -2.11
C GLY A 241 -13.17 7.98 -2.31
N GLU A 242 -13.62 7.83 -3.55
CA GLU A 242 -14.93 7.24 -3.86
C GLU A 242 -14.93 5.75 -3.52
N THR A 243 -15.93 5.31 -2.78
CA THR A 243 -16.13 3.91 -2.40
C THR A 243 -17.19 3.25 -3.28
N PRO A 244 -17.08 1.95 -3.57
CA PRO A 244 -18.13 1.21 -4.27
C PRO A 244 -19.46 1.29 -3.52
N VAL A 245 -20.56 1.45 -4.27
CA VAL A 245 -21.91 1.39 -3.70
C VAL A 245 -22.37 -0.07 -3.66
N ARG A 246 -22.82 -0.52 -2.50
CA ARG A 246 -23.46 -1.84 -2.37
C ARG A 246 -24.79 -1.86 -3.13
N ALA A 247 -24.82 -2.62 -4.22
CA ALA A 247 -26.02 -2.83 -5.04
C ALA A 247 -26.75 -4.13 -4.64
N ASN A 248 -26.04 -5.11 -4.09
CA ASN A 248 -26.60 -6.36 -3.59
C ASN A 248 -25.70 -7.02 -2.52
N ASP A 249 -26.26 -8.00 -1.83
CA ASP A 249 -25.55 -8.78 -0.80
C ASP A 249 -24.97 -10.10 -1.32
N ARG A 250 -25.16 -10.41 -2.61
CA ARG A 250 -24.76 -11.69 -3.21
C ARG A 250 -23.26 -11.78 -3.47
N TYR A 251 -22.60 -10.64 -3.66
CA TYR A 251 -21.20 -10.56 -4.07
C TYR A 251 -20.38 -9.62 -3.16
N PRO A 252 -19.05 -9.77 -3.13
CA PRO A 252 -18.14 -8.84 -2.44
C PRO A 252 -18.43 -7.38 -2.76
N LEU A 253 -18.22 -6.46 -1.80
CA LEU A 253 -18.39 -5.02 -2.06
C LEU A 253 -17.49 -4.54 -3.20
N THR A 254 -16.33 -5.17 -3.35
CA THR A 254 -15.32 -4.91 -4.40
C THR A 254 -15.74 -5.37 -5.79
N ASP A 255 -16.74 -6.25 -5.93
CA ASP A 255 -17.12 -6.85 -7.21
C ASP A 255 -18.64 -7.09 -7.31
N GLN A 256 -19.41 -6.00 -7.26
CA GLN A 256 -20.89 -6.05 -7.28
C GLN A 256 -21.50 -6.61 -8.58
N ASN A 257 -20.72 -6.68 -9.66
CA ASN A 257 -21.12 -7.27 -10.94
C ASN A 257 -20.61 -8.70 -11.14
N ASN A 258 -19.94 -9.27 -10.13
CA ASN A 258 -19.37 -10.61 -10.13
C ASN A 258 -18.45 -10.93 -11.31
N GLN A 259 -17.60 -9.98 -11.72
CA GLN A 259 -16.66 -10.16 -12.81
C GLN A 259 -15.64 -11.28 -12.52
N ALA A 260 -15.34 -11.53 -11.25
CA ALA A 260 -14.38 -12.55 -10.82
C ALA A 260 -15.00 -13.93 -10.56
N GLY A 261 -16.33 -14.09 -10.69
CA GLY A 261 -17.00 -15.40 -10.58
C GLY A 261 -17.09 -15.96 -9.16
N TRP A 262 -17.38 -15.10 -8.19
CA TRP A 262 -17.63 -15.42 -6.79
C TRP A 262 -18.92 -16.21 -6.57
N SER A 263 -18.85 -17.16 -5.64
CA SER A 263 -19.99 -17.89 -5.07
C SER A 263 -19.90 -17.85 -3.54
N LEU A 264 -21.04 -17.64 -2.87
CA LEU A 264 -21.09 -17.57 -1.41
C LEU A 264 -20.71 -18.92 -0.79
N HIS A 265 -19.90 -18.89 0.26
CA HIS A 265 -19.46 -20.02 1.05
C HIS A 265 -20.20 -20.02 2.40
N GLU A 266 -21.32 -20.72 2.41
CA GLU A 266 -22.25 -20.81 3.54
C GLU A 266 -21.61 -21.25 4.88
N PRO A 267 -20.65 -22.20 4.93
CA PRO A 267 -20.10 -22.67 6.20
C PRO A 267 -19.36 -21.63 7.04
N THR A 268 -18.93 -20.52 6.42
CA THR A 268 -18.28 -19.38 7.10
C THR A 268 -18.94 -18.05 6.77
N SER A 269 -20.21 -18.09 6.34
CA SER A 269 -21.04 -16.89 6.16
C SER A 269 -22.16 -16.88 7.18
N ASP A 270 -22.45 -15.73 7.76
CA ASP A 270 -23.48 -15.53 8.76
C ASP A 270 -23.95 -14.07 8.78
N GLU A 271 -25.26 -13.88 8.80
CA GLU A 271 -25.91 -12.56 8.88
C GLU A 271 -26.37 -12.24 10.31
N PHE A 272 -26.15 -13.15 11.27
CA PHE A 272 -26.47 -12.97 12.69
C PHE A 272 -27.92 -12.52 12.99
N ASN A 273 -28.86 -12.87 12.10
CA ASN A 273 -30.28 -12.52 12.21
C ASN A 273 -31.08 -13.44 13.15
N GLY A 274 -30.46 -14.49 13.67
CA GLY A 274 -31.07 -15.37 14.66
C GLY A 274 -31.07 -14.76 16.08
N ASP A 275 -31.59 -15.51 17.05
CA ASP A 275 -31.61 -15.11 18.46
C ASP A 275 -30.39 -15.60 19.25
N GLN A 276 -29.50 -16.38 18.61
CA GLN A 276 -28.31 -16.97 19.22
C GLN A 276 -27.24 -17.24 18.16
N LEU A 277 -25.99 -17.39 18.60
CA LEU A 277 -24.88 -17.79 17.73
C LEU A 277 -25.14 -19.19 17.14
N ASP A 278 -24.94 -19.34 15.83
CA ASP A 278 -25.07 -20.65 15.17
C ASP A 278 -23.92 -21.58 15.61
N ALA A 279 -24.24 -22.45 16.58
CA ALA A 279 -23.30 -23.41 17.12
C ALA A 279 -22.85 -24.49 16.11
N ALA A 280 -23.49 -24.60 14.94
CA ALA A 280 -23.00 -25.47 13.85
C ALA A 280 -21.86 -24.82 13.07
N LYS A 281 -21.77 -23.48 13.07
CA LYS A 281 -20.74 -22.71 12.36
C LYS A 281 -19.65 -22.18 13.28
N TRP A 282 -19.99 -21.86 14.53
CA TRP A 282 -19.11 -21.10 15.43
C TRP A 282 -18.95 -21.77 16.80
N TRP A 283 -17.78 -21.57 17.38
CA TRP A 283 -17.55 -21.66 18.82
C TRP A 283 -17.66 -20.25 19.42
N ASP A 284 -18.32 -20.13 20.57
CA ASP A 284 -18.42 -18.91 21.39
C ASP A 284 -17.18 -18.67 22.28
N HIS A 285 -16.10 -19.39 21.98
CA HIS A 285 -14.80 -19.29 22.63
C HIS A 285 -13.71 -19.74 21.66
N ASN A 286 -12.45 -19.44 22.02
CA ASN A 286 -11.30 -20.06 21.37
C ASN A 286 -10.98 -21.41 22.05
N PRO A 287 -10.99 -22.55 21.34
CA PRO A 287 -10.80 -23.87 21.95
C PRO A 287 -9.41 -24.12 22.55
N THR A 288 -8.38 -23.41 22.10
CA THR A 288 -6.99 -23.65 22.50
C THR A 288 -6.37 -22.53 23.31
N TRP A 289 -7.06 -21.39 23.46
CA TRP A 289 -6.53 -20.20 24.09
C TRP A 289 -7.58 -19.46 24.94
N ARG A 290 -7.16 -18.97 26.10
CA ARG A 290 -8.05 -18.36 27.12
C ARG A 290 -8.11 -16.82 27.01
N GLY A 291 -7.39 -16.23 26.07
CA GLY A 291 -7.20 -14.79 25.93
C GLY A 291 -5.88 -14.29 26.50
N ARG A 292 -5.50 -13.06 26.15
CA ARG A 292 -4.32 -12.41 26.71
C ARG A 292 -4.63 -11.81 28.08
N LYS A 293 -3.78 -12.14 29.05
CA LYS A 293 -3.85 -11.55 30.41
C LYS A 293 -3.75 -10.02 30.36
N PRO A 294 -4.49 -9.28 31.22
CA PRO A 294 -5.31 -9.80 32.31
C PRO A 294 -6.79 -10.08 31.96
N ALA A 295 -7.16 -10.17 30.67
CA ALA A 295 -8.51 -10.49 30.24
C ALA A 295 -8.73 -11.99 29.99
N LEU A 296 -9.85 -12.52 30.48
CA LEU A 296 -10.30 -13.90 30.25
C LEU A 296 -11.42 -13.95 29.23
N PHE A 297 -11.29 -14.78 28.18
CA PHE A 297 -12.42 -15.08 27.29
C PHE A 297 -13.51 -15.83 28.05
N MET A 298 -14.73 -15.28 28.02
CA MET A 298 -15.91 -15.87 28.65
C MET A 298 -17.07 -15.97 27.64
N PRO A 299 -17.70 -17.15 27.49
CA PRO A 299 -18.83 -17.32 26.57
C PRO A 299 -19.99 -16.35 26.80
N HIS A 300 -20.25 -15.95 28.06
CA HIS A 300 -21.31 -14.98 28.39
C HIS A 300 -21.04 -13.55 27.91
N ASN A 301 -19.90 -13.30 27.27
CA ASN A 301 -19.59 -12.04 26.60
C ASN A 301 -19.81 -12.08 25.09
N VAL A 302 -20.26 -13.22 24.56
CA VAL A 302 -20.72 -13.40 23.17
C VAL A 302 -22.24 -13.37 23.15
N GLU A 303 -22.82 -12.49 22.34
CA GLU A 303 -24.27 -12.36 22.17
C GLU A 303 -24.61 -12.18 20.69
N VAL A 304 -25.70 -12.80 20.23
CA VAL A 304 -26.34 -12.43 18.96
C VAL A 304 -27.66 -11.76 19.29
N HIS A 305 -27.82 -10.50 18.91
CA HIS A 305 -29.04 -9.75 19.21
C HIS A 305 -29.25 -8.62 18.20
N GLY A 306 -30.46 -8.56 17.62
CA GLY A 306 -30.86 -7.48 16.72
C GLY A 306 -30.11 -7.47 15.39
N GLY A 307 -29.77 -8.65 14.85
CA GLY A 307 -29.01 -8.79 13.61
C GLY A 307 -27.50 -8.60 13.77
N LEU A 308 -26.98 -8.57 15.01
CA LEU A 308 -25.57 -8.32 15.28
C LEU A 308 -24.97 -9.43 16.14
N LEU A 309 -23.77 -9.87 15.78
CA LEU A 309 -22.85 -10.53 16.69
C LEU A 309 -22.13 -9.47 17.55
N ARG A 310 -22.11 -9.68 18.86
CA ARG A 310 -21.55 -8.76 19.86
C ARG A 310 -20.52 -9.46 20.72
N LEU A 311 -19.32 -8.90 20.77
CA LEU A 311 -18.23 -9.33 21.65
C LEU A 311 -17.95 -8.20 22.65
N THR A 312 -18.26 -8.43 23.93
CA THR A 312 -18.18 -7.38 24.95
C THR A 312 -17.01 -7.59 25.90
N MET A 313 -16.15 -6.58 26.06
CA MET A 313 -15.15 -6.54 27.13
C MET A 313 -15.75 -5.87 28.37
N LYS A 314 -15.48 -6.43 29.56
CA LYS A 314 -16.00 -5.97 30.85
C LYS A 314 -14.90 -5.87 31.89
N ASN A 315 -14.99 -4.85 32.75
CA ASN A 315 -14.25 -4.81 34.01
C ASN A 315 -14.97 -5.73 35.02
N GLU A 316 -14.68 -7.02 34.91
CA GLU A 316 -15.36 -8.09 35.63
C GLU A 316 -14.33 -9.08 36.15
N THR A 317 -14.51 -9.53 37.39
CA THR A 317 -13.73 -10.62 37.97
C THR A 317 -14.55 -11.90 37.98
N VAL A 318 -13.92 -13.04 37.69
CA VAL A 318 -14.58 -14.35 37.65
C VAL A 318 -14.08 -15.20 38.80
N ALA A 319 -15.00 -15.76 39.58
CA ALA A 319 -14.65 -16.68 40.66
C ALA A 319 -13.92 -17.91 40.11
N GLY A 320 -12.76 -18.23 40.68
CA GLY A 320 -11.93 -19.36 40.23
C GLY A 320 -11.17 -19.11 38.92
N ALA A 321 -11.08 -17.86 38.45
CA ALA A 321 -10.24 -17.52 37.30
C ALA A 321 -8.78 -17.96 37.52
N PRO A 322 -8.07 -18.46 36.48
CA PRO A 322 -6.67 -18.80 36.59
C PRO A 322 -5.81 -17.58 36.97
N GLN A 323 -4.63 -17.82 37.56
CA GLN A 323 -3.75 -16.73 38.00
C GLN A 323 -3.41 -15.74 36.87
N GLY A 324 -3.69 -14.45 37.14
CA GLY A 324 -3.45 -13.33 36.22
C GLY A 324 -4.58 -13.04 35.23
N TYR A 325 -5.78 -13.60 35.46
CA TYR A 325 -7.02 -13.33 34.70
C TYR A 325 -8.11 -12.72 35.61
N ASP A 326 -7.69 -11.88 36.54
CA ASP A 326 -8.49 -11.41 37.69
C ASP A 326 -9.01 -9.98 37.52
N THR A 327 -8.88 -9.38 36.34
CA THR A 327 -9.22 -7.96 36.13
C THR A 327 -10.33 -7.77 35.09
N PHE A 328 -10.27 -8.46 33.95
CA PHE A 328 -11.23 -8.26 32.87
C PHE A 328 -11.78 -9.59 32.36
N THR A 329 -12.99 -9.55 31.81
CA THR A 329 -13.51 -10.58 30.92
C THR A 329 -13.68 -10.01 29.52
N SER A 330 -13.49 -10.84 28.50
CA SER A 330 -13.72 -10.49 27.11
C SER A 330 -14.31 -11.69 26.35
N ALA A 331 -14.26 -11.67 25.03
CA ALA A 331 -14.92 -12.66 24.18
C ALA A 331 -14.02 -13.07 23.01
N ALA A 332 -14.23 -14.29 22.53
CA ALA A 332 -13.67 -14.80 21.29
C ALA A 332 -14.70 -15.69 20.60
N VAL A 333 -14.80 -15.59 19.28
CA VAL A 333 -15.63 -16.43 18.42
C VAL A 333 -14.74 -17.02 17.34
N GLN A 334 -14.82 -18.33 17.14
CA GLN A 334 -14.00 -19.06 16.17
C GLN A 334 -14.87 -19.92 15.26
N SER A 335 -14.60 -19.91 13.95
CA SER A 335 -15.26 -20.80 13.00
C SER A 335 -14.94 -22.27 13.28
N ARG A 336 -15.95 -23.14 13.18
CA ARG A 336 -15.77 -24.60 13.14
C ARG A 336 -15.21 -25.09 11.82
N THR A 337 -15.35 -24.33 10.74
CA THR A 337 -14.82 -24.70 9.42
C THR A 337 -13.54 -23.92 9.17
N ARG A 338 -12.45 -24.60 8.83
CA ARG A 338 -11.26 -23.90 8.34
C ARG A 338 -11.49 -23.48 6.90
N VAL A 339 -10.82 -22.42 6.47
CA VAL A 339 -10.94 -21.87 5.13
C VAL A 339 -9.56 -21.59 4.57
N ARG A 340 -9.43 -21.83 3.26
CA ARG A 340 -8.26 -21.46 2.48
C ARG A 340 -8.67 -20.70 1.23
N TYR A 341 -8.03 -19.56 1.00
CA TYR A 341 -8.27 -18.66 -0.12
C TYR A 341 -9.72 -18.16 -0.22
N GLY A 342 -9.97 -17.14 -1.04
CA GLY A 342 -11.29 -16.56 -1.25
C GLY A 342 -11.36 -15.09 -0.82
N TYR A 343 -12.58 -14.57 -0.76
CA TYR A 343 -12.86 -13.22 -0.27
C TYR A 343 -13.66 -13.32 1.03
N PHE A 344 -13.22 -12.64 2.08
CA PHE A 344 -13.84 -12.64 3.40
C PHE A 344 -14.15 -11.21 3.78
N GLU A 345 -15.40 -10.94 4.15
CA GLU A 345 -15.85 -9.59 4.42
C GLU A 345 -16.70 -9.56 5.67
N ILE A 346 -16.44 -8.60 6.55
CA ILE A 346 -17.35 -8.26 7.63
C ILE A 346 -17.79 -6.82 7.53
N ARG A 347 -19.02 -6.53 7.95
CA ARG A 347 -19.42 -5.17 8.30
C ARG A 347 -19.43 -5.06 9.81
N ALA A 348 -18.59 -4.19 10.37
CA ALA A 348 -18.38 -4.16 11.80
C ALA A 348 -18.09 -2.75 12.33
N LYS A 349 -18.36 -2.56 13.62
CA LYS A 349 -18.02 -1.36 14.39
C LYS A 349 -17.15 -1.77 15.59
N PRO A 350 -15.84 -1.46 15.55
CA PRO A 350 -14.92 -1.67 16.66
C PRO A 350 -15.40 -1.04 17.97
N MET A 351 -15.01 -1.64 19.09
CA MET A 351 -15.32 -1.09 20.40
C MET A 351 -14.53 0.20 20.69
N ARG A 352 -15.14 1.08 21.49
CA ARG A 352 -14.52 2.35 21.91
C ARG A 352 -13.85 2.21 23.27
N SER A 353 -12.81 1.37 23.34
CA SER A 353 -11.98 1.23 24.54
C SER A 353 -10.54 0.83 24.17
N GLY A 354 -9.68 0.64 25.18
CA GLY A 354 -8.35 0.05 25.02
C GLY A 354 -8.34 -1.46 24.76
N GLY A 355 -9.50 -2.12 24.79
CA GLY A 355 -9.65 -3.50 24.33
C GLY A 355 -9.59 -3.58 22.81
N SER A 356 -8.91 -4.60 22.28
CA SER A 356 -8.88 -4.79 20.82
C SER A 356 -10.26 -5.18 20.28
N SER A 357 -10.53 -4.82 19.03
CA SER A 357 -11.47 -5.51 18.16
C SER A 357 -10.65 -6.11 17.03
N ALA A 358 -10.69 -7.42 16.83
CA ALA A 358 -9.88 -8.06 15.80
C ALA A 358 -10.71 -8.99 14.90
N PHE A 359 -10.31 -9.02 13.63
CA PHE A 359 -10.76 -9.97 12.63
C PHE A 359 -9.53 -10.61 12.00
N TRP A 360 -9.35 -11.90 12.20
CA TRP A 360 -8.09 -12.57 11.92
C TRP A 360 -8.26 -14.06 11.62
N PHE A 361 -7.19 -14.65 11.12
CA PHE A 361 -7.15 -16.05 10.72
C PHE A 361 -5.90 -16.69 11.30
N TYR A 362 -6.02 -17.91 11.82
CA TYR A 362 -4.83 -18.66 12.21
C TYR A 362 -5.00 -20.17 12.10
N TYR A 363 -3.85 -20.83 12.01
CA TYR A 363 -3.66 -22.25 12.28
C TYR A 363 -2.49 -22.38 13.22
N ALA A 364 -2.64 -23.17 14.28
CA ALA A 364 -1.56 -23.45 15.22
C ALA A 364 -1.59 -24.90 15.69
N ASP A 365 -0.45 -25.57 15.55
CA ASP A 365 -0.11 -26.82 16.22
C ASP A 365 1.36 -26.79 16.72
N ASP A 366 1.86 -27.96 17.13
CA ASP A 366 3.23 -28.13 17.62
C ASP A 366 4.31 -27.79 16.56
N LYS A 367 3.99 -27.90 15.27
CA LYS A 367 4.94 -27.81 14.15
C LYS A 367 4.73 -26.59 13.25
N ASP A 368 3.51 -26.09 13.16
CA ASP A 368 3.12 -25.02 12.24
C ASP A 368 2.21 -24.01 12.95
N HIS A 369 2.52 -22.73 12.79
CA HIS A 369 1.77 -21.62 13.35
C HIS A 369 1.89 -20.38 12.45
N THR A 370 0.80 -20.09 11.74
CA THR A 370 0.68 -18.97 10.80
C THR A 370 -0.61 -18.20 11.08
N GLU A 371 -0.55 -16.89 10.81
CA GLU A 371 -1.62 -15.95 11.18
C GLU A 371 -1.75 -14.83 10.15
N ILE A 372 -2.98 -14.44 9.82
CA ILE A 372 -3.33 -13.29 8.98
C ILE A 372 -4.26 -12.39 9.79
N ASP A 373 -3.85 -11.16 10.03
CA ASP A 373 -4.65 -10.17 10.73
C ASP A 373 -5.26 -9.22 9.71
N VAL A 374 -6.56 -9.40 9.43
CA VAL A 374 -7.31 -8.47 8.56
C VAL A 374 -7.33 -7.12 9.23
N PHE A 375 -7.63 -7.10 10.53
CA PHE A 375 -7.31 -5.98 11.39
C PHE A 375 -7.16 -6.34 12.87
N GLU A 376 -6.40 -5.51 13.57
CA GLU A 376 -6.44 -5.32 15.02
C GLU A 376 -6.66 -3.83 15.33
N ILE A 377 -7.80 -3.47 15.93
CA ILE A 377 -8.19 -2.07 16.17
C ILE A 377 -8.35 -1.81 17.67
N GLY A 378 -7.60 -0.85 18.20
CA GLY A 378 -7.79 -0.28 19.54
C GLY A 378 -8.57 1.04 19.46
N GLY A 379 -9.89 0.95 19.20
CA GLY A 379 -10.70 2.09 18.76
C GLY A 379 -10.87 3.22 19.79
N GLY A 380 -10.64 2.96 21.08
CA GLY A 380 -10.57 3.96 22.14
C GLY A 380 -9.18 4.09 22.78
N ALA A 381 -8.16 3.42 22.25
CA ALA A 381 -6.81 3.52 22.77
C ALA A 381 -6.14 4.81 22.27
N PRO A 382 -5.52 5.62 23.16
CA PRO A 382 -4.90 6.88 22.78
C PRO A 382 -3.88 6.75 21.64
N GLY A 383 -4.13 7.44 20.53
CA GLY A 383 -3.25 7.43 19.34
C GLY A 383 -3.45 6.23 18.41
N PHE A 384 -4.49 5.42 18.62
CA PHE A 384 -4.88 4.27 17.79
C PHE A 384 -6.29 4.38 17.20
N GLU A 385 -7.04 5.44 17.54
CA GLU A 385 -8.44 5.64 17.20
C GLU A 385 -8.69 5.54 15.68
N ARG A 386 -7.67 5.90 14.88
CA ARG A 386 -7.71 5.96 13.41
C ARG A 386 -6.82 4.90 12.73
N LYS A 387 -6.17 4.01 13.49
CA LYS A 387 -5.19 3.06 12.96
C LYS A 387 -5.85 1.73 12.59
N TYR A 388 -5.91 1.46 11.30
CA TYR A 388 -6.27 0.15 10.76
C TYR A 388 -4.98 -0.69 10.65
N ASN A 389 -4.67 -1.48 11.69
CA ASN A 389 -3.45 -2.29 11.75
C ASN A 389 -3.69 -3.64 11.08
N MET A 390 -2.96 -3.93 10.01
CA MET A 390 -3.01 -5.20 9.26
C MET A 390 -1.68 -5.92 9.40
N ASN A 391 -1.70 -7.25 9.49
CA ASN A 391 -0.47 -8.01 9.62
C ASN A 391 -0.57 -9.42 9.05
N GLN A 392 0.60 -10.05 8.98
CA GLN A 392 0.77 -11.45 8.64
C GLN A 392 1.95 -11.97 9.45
N HIS A 393 1.75 -13.04 10.20
CA HIS A 393 2.78 -13.64 11.06
C HIS A 393 3.08 -15.08 10.65
N VAL A 394 4.37 -15.40 10.63
CA VAL A 394 4.86 -16.77 10.60
C VAL A 394 5.62 -16.98 11.89
N PHE A 395 5.00 -17.66 12.85
CA PHE A 395 5.65 -17.99 14.11
C PHE A 395 6.59 -19.18 13.97
N ARG A 396 6.15 -20.19 13.21
CA ARG A 396 6.93 -21.38 12.84
C ARG A 396 6.22 -22.14 11.72
N THR A 397 6.99 -22.85 10.90
CA THR A 397 6.55 -23.86 9.95
C THR A 397 7.51 -25.05 10.02
N PRO A 398 7.29 -26.16 9.28
CA PRO A 398 8.30 -27.21 9.15
C PRO A 398 9.64 -26.71 8.59
N ALA A 399 9.64 -25.70 7.72
CA ALA A 399 10.82 -25.19 7.02
C ALA A 399 11.44 -23.92 7.62
N GLU A 400 10.68 -23.12 8.38
CA GLU A 400 11.11 -21.88 9.02
C GLU A 400 10.78 -21.93 10.52
N LYS A 401 11.77 -21.73 11.39
CA LYS A 401 11.58 -21.79 12.85
C LYS A 401 11.64 -20.43 13.53
N ARG A 402 12.04 -19.39 12.78
CA ARG A 402 12.10 -18.02 13.27
C ARG A 402 10.74 -17.35 13.12
N HIS A 403 10.31 -16.69 14.18
CA HIS A 403 9.16 -15.79 14.11
C HIS A 403 9.49 -14.55 13.28
N TRP A 404 8.64 -14.23 12.32
CA TRP A 404 8.65 -12.95 11.63
C TRP A 404 7.25 -12.50 11.25
N SER A 405 7.11 -11.22 10.94
CA SER A 405 5.87 -10.64 10.48
C SER A 405 6.09 -9.52 9.47
N VAL A 406 5.05 -9.25 8.66
CA VAL A 406 5.05 -8.17 7.67
C VAL A 406 3.76 -7.37 7.80
N GLY A 407 3.81 -6.37 8.68
CA GLY A 407 2.66 -5.51 9.00
C GLY A 407 2.54 -4.27 8.14
N GLY A 408 1.40 -3.58 8.28
CA GLY A 408 1.18 -2.24 7.76
C GLY A 408 0.00 -1.58 8.42
N VAL A 409 0.02 -0.25 8.46
CA VAL A 409 -1.03 0.55 9.09
C VAL A 409 -1.56 1.51 8.06
N TRP A 410 -2.88 1.50 7.85
CA TRP A 410 -3.57 2.56 7.14
C TRP A 410 -4.21 3.52 8.16
N MET A 411 -4.03 4.82 7.94
CA MET A 411 -4.62 5.87 8.77
C MET A 411 -5.98 6.26 8.19
N ALA A 412 -7.07 5.83 8.84
CA ALA A 412 -8.42 6.20 8.45
C ALA A 412 -8.63 7.72 8.59
N PRO A 413 -9.43 8.39 7.73
CA PRO A 413 -9.76 9.81 7.88
C PRO A 413 -10.64 10.13 9.10
N TRP A 414 -11.20 9.11 9.74
CA TRP A 414 -12.15 9.14 10.84
C TRP A 414 -11.72 8.16 11.95
N ASN A 415 -12.33 8.26 13.14
CA ASN A 415 -12.11 7.26 14.18
C ASN A 415 -12.88 5.98 13.84
N LEU A 416 -12.22 4.84 13.92
CA LEU A 416 -12.76 3.56 13.48
C LEU A 416 -13.93 3.07 14.36
N ALA A 417 -14.03 3.55 15.61
CA ALA A 417 -15.12 3.20 16.53
C ALA A 417 -16.35 4.12 16.45
N ASP A 418 -16.38 5.07 15.50
CA ASP A 418 -17.52 5.99 15.33
C ASP A 418 -18.69 5.38 14.54
N ASP A 419 -18.42 4.51 13.56
CA ASP A 419 -19.45 3.92 12.68
C ASP A 419 -19.10 2.50 12.22
N PHE A 420 -20.07 1.82 11.62
CA PHE A 420 -19.87 0.56 10.92
C PHE A 420 -19.15 0.79 9.59
N HIS A 421 -18.11 0.02 9.35
CA HIS A 421 -17.40 -0.05 8.07
C HIS A 421 -17.35 -1.49 7.56
N THR A 422 -17.13 -1.64 6.27
CA THR A 422 -16.89 -2.94 5.65
C THR A 422 -15.39 -3.22 5.62
N TYR A 423 -14.95 -4.34 6.19
CA TYR A 423 -13.55 -4.77 6.22
C TYR A 423 -13.41 -6.08 5.46
N GLY A 424 -12.49 -6.12 4.49
CA GLY A 424 -12.35 -7.23 3.56
C GLY A 424 -10.93 -7.78 3.46
N LEU A 425 -10.82 -9.07 3.18
CA LEU A 425 -9.60 -9.78 2.80
C LEU A 425 -9.87 -10.60 1.53
N GLU A 426 -9.16 -10.32 0.45
CA GLU A 426 -8.97 -11.26 -0.65
C GLU A 426 -7.66 -12.00 -0.44
N TRP A 427 -7.73 -13.32 -0.41
CA TRP A 427 -6.58 -14.20 -0.18
C TRP A 427 -6.50 -15.23 -1.30
N ASP A 428 -5.37 -15.28 -1.99
CA ASP A 428 -5.06 -16.32 -2.97
C ASP A 428 -3.64 -16.90 -2.77
N ASP A 429 -3.18 -17.71 -3.73
CA ASP A 429 -1.89 -18.39 -3.67
C ASP A 429 -0.69 -17.47 -3.88
N LYS A 430 -0.91 -16.19 -4.21
CA LYS A 430 0.13 -15.21 -4.52
C LYS A 430 0.08 -14.01 -3.57
N GLU A 431 -1.11 -13.58 -3.16
CA GLU A 431 -1.31 -12.29 -2.51
C GLU A 431 -2.41 -12.33 -1.43
N LEU A 432 -2.22 -11.47 -0.43
CA LEU A 432 -3.20 -11.04 0.54
C LEU A 432 -3.54 -9.57 0.24
N SER A 433 -4.78 -9.29 -0.14
CA SER A 433 -5.29 -7.93 -0.42
C SER A 433 -6.32 -7.55 0.63
N TYR A 434 -6.12 -6.41 1.30
CA TYR A 434 -6.95 -5.93 2.41
C TYR A 434 -7.76 -4.71 1.98
N TYR A 435 -9.01 -4.64 2.42
CA TYR A 435 -9.99 -3.66 1.97
C TYR A 435 -10.71 -2.98 3.14
N VAL A 436 -11.01 -1.69 2.98
CA VAL A 436 -11.95 -0.94 3.83
C VAL A 436 -12.96 -0.27 2.91
N ASP A 437 -14.25 -0.43 3.20
CA ASP A 437 -15.39 0.05 2.41
C ASP A 437 -15.24 -0.23 0.92
N GLY A 438 -14.82 -1.45 0.58
CA GLY A 438 -14.66 -1.92 -0.80
C GLY A 438 -13.43 -1.35 -1.53
N VAL A 439 -12.59 -0.57 -0.85
CA VAL A 439 -11.38 0.02 -1.43
C VAL A 439 -10.15 -0.67 -0.87
N ARG A 440 -9.24 -1.12 -1.75
CA ARG A 440 -7.99 -1.75 -1.31
C ARG A 440 -7.11 -0.75 -0.56
N VAL A 441 -6.71 -1.13 0.65
CA VAL A 441 -5.85 -0.35 1.55
C VAL A 441 -4.48 -0.99 1.75
N ARG A 442 -4.33 -2.29 1.48
CA ARG A 442 -3.03 -2.97 1.52
C ARG A 442 -3.01 -4.16 0.58
N ARG A 443 -1.83 -4.50 0.10
CA ARG A 443 -1.52 -5.83 -0.42
C ARG A 443 -0.18 -6.33 0.10
N ALA A 444 -0.05 -7.62 0.31
CA ALA A 444 1.17 -8.25 0.78
C ALA A 444 1.34 -9.63 0.13
N ALA A 445 2.58 -10.08 -0.02
CA ALA A 445 2.86 -11.36 -0.67
C ALA A 445 2.38 -12.56 0.18
N GLY A 446 1.57 -13.42 -0.42
CA GLY A 446 1.04 -14.65 0.17
C GLY A 446 2.06 -15.79 0.12
N SER A 447 3.12 -15.70 0.93
CA SER A 447 4.27 -16.61 0.83
C SER A 447 4.18 -17.89 1.67
N HIS A 448 3.35 -17.90 2.73
CA HIS A 448 3.33 -18.98 3.73
C HIS A 448 1.93 -19.47 4.13
N TRP A 449 0.87 -18.75 3.77
CA TRP A 449 -0.52 -19.08 4.10
C TRP A 449 -1.16 -19.88 2.95
N HIS A 450 -0.78 -21.15 2.83
CA HIS A 450 -1.28 -22.07 1.80
C HIS A 450 -2.07 -23.26 2.38
N GLN A 451 -2.23 -23.28 3.70
CA GLN A 451 -3.03 -24.19 4.50
C GLN A 451 -4.37 -23.54 4.88
N ALA A 452 -5.34 -24.35 5.29
CA ALA A 452 -6.62 -23.85 5.79
C ALA A 452 -6.48 -23.30 7.21
N LEU A 453 -7.04 -22.12 7.45
CA LEU A 453 -7.00 -21.40 8.72
C LEU A 453 -8.41 -21.26 9.31
N THR A 454 -8.52 -21.09 10.62
CA THR A 454 -9.79 -20.72 11.25
C THR A 454 -10.07 -19.23 11.07
N VAL A 455 -11.34 -18.84 10.97
CA VAL A 455 -11.82 -17.45 11.04
C VAL A 455 -12.04 -17.10 12.50
N ASN A 456 -11.56 -15.93 12.95
CA ASN A 456 -11.64 -15.52 14.34
C ASN A 456 -12.07 -14.07 14.49
N PHE A 457 -12.92 -13.85 15.49
CA PHE A 457 -13.23 -12.54 16.04
C PHE A 457 -12.94 -12.57 17.52
N ASP A 458 -12.20 -11.61 18.04
CA ASP A 458 -11.98 -11.53 19.48
C ASP A 458 -11.74 -10.09 19.97
N SER A 459 -11.64 -10.00 21.30
CA SER A 459 -11.24 -8.79 21.98
C SER A 459 -10.27 -9.11 23.10
N GLU A 460 -9.13 -8.45 23.08
CA GLU A 460 -8.01 -8.73 23.97
C GLU A 460 -7.52 -7.48 24.70
N THR A 461 -6.88 -7.69 25.85
CA THR A 461 -5.99 -6.66 26.40
C THR A 461 -4.65 -6.69 25.67
N MET A 462 -4.07 -5.51 25.43
CA MET A 462 -2.81 -5.33 24.70
C MET A 462 -1.84 -4.43 25.51
N PRO A 463 -1.34 -4.87 26.69
CA PRO A 463 -0.68 -3.99 27.66
C PRO A 463 0.53 -3.23 27.11
N THR A 464 1.27 -3.85 26.20
CA THR A 464 2.50 -3.27 25.60
C THR A 464 2.24 -2.48 24.32
N TRP A 465 1.00 -2.47 23.81
CA TRP A 465 0.67 -1.84 22.53
C TRP A 465 -0.44 -0.80 22.64
N PHE A 466 -1.67 -1.19 22.97
CA PHE A 466 -2.78 -0.26 23.22
C PHE A 466 -2.83 0.24 24.67
N GLY A 467 -2.09 -0.42 25.56
CA GLY A 467 -2.25 -0.27 27.00
C GLY A 467 -3.34 -1.19 27.54
N LEU A 468 -3.67 -1.01 28.82
CA LEU A 468 -4.84 -1.65 29.42
C LEU A 468 -6.09 -0.78 29.17
N PRO A 469 -7.28 -1.39 29.00
CA PRO A 469 -8.53 -0.64 28.96
C PRO A 469 -8.73 0.18 30.25
N ASP A 470 -9.22 1.42 30.14
CA ASP A 470 -9.72 2.15 31.31
C ASP A 470 -11.05 1.50 31.74
N PRO A 471 -11.19 1.07 33.01
CA PRO A 471 -12.45 0.55 33.53
C PRO A 471 -13.68 1.42 33.29
N LYS A 472 -13.52 2.75 33.13
CA LYS A 472 -14.62 3.68 32.84
C LYS A 472 -15.17 3.57 31.42
N ASP A 473 -14.36 3.06 30.50
CA ASP A 473 -14.76 2.82 29.11
C ASP A 473 -15.41 1.43 28.94
N LEU A 474 -15.56 0.67 30.04
CA LEU A 474 -16.14 -0.67 30.06
C LEU A 474 -17.52 -0.68 30.77
N PRO A 475 -18.50 -1.47 30.28
CA PRO A 475 -18.39 -2.40 29.17
C PRO A 475 -18.28 -1.70 27.81
N SER A 476 -17.49 -2.30 26.90
CA SER A 476 -17.34 -1.85 25.51
C SER A 476 -17.54 -3.03 24.57
N THR A 477 -18.24 -2.81 23.46
CA THR A 477 -18.70 -3.90 22.58
C THR A 477 -18.19 -3.72 21.16
N PHE A 478 -17.61 -4.79 20.62
CA PHE A 478 -17.31 -4.95 19.20
C PHE A 478 -18.53 -5.57 18.52
N GLU A 479 -19.12 -4.84 17.56
CA GLU A 479 -20.35 -5.25 16.87
C GLU A 479 -20.04 -5.67 15.43
N ILE A 480 -20.54 -6.83 15.02
CA ILE A 480 -20.41 -7.38 13.66
C ILE A 480 -21.81 -7.64 13.12
N ASP A 481 -22.15 -7.00 12.00
CA ASP A 481 -23.44 -7.10 11.32
C ASP A 481 -23.53 -8.36 10.46
N TYR A 482 -22.46 -8.68 9.72
CA TYR A 482 -22.35 -9.94 9.01
C TYR A 482 -20.89 -10.35 8.88
N ILE A 483 -20.69 -11.65 8.63
CA ILE A 483 -19.54 -12.15 7.88
C ILE A 483 -20.04 -12.82 6.61
N ARG A 484 -19.49 -12.47 5.48
CA ARG A 484 -19.75 -13.11 4.19
C ARG A 484 -18.44 -13.58 3.60
N THR A 485 -18.43 -14.85 3.20
CA THR A 485 -17.28 -15.49 2.58
C THR A 485 -17.65 -15.91 1.16
N TRP A 486 -16.76 -15.66 0.21
CA TRP A 486 -16.93 -16.11 -1.18
C TRP A 486 -15.72 -16.87 -1.69
N LYS A 487 -15.98 -17.82 -2.58
CA LYS A 487 -14.98 -18.65 -3.26
C LYS A 487 -15.10 -18.47 -4.77
N LYS A 488 -13.97 -18.61 -5.48
CA LYS A 488 -13.92 -18.77 -6.94
C LYS A 488 -14.16 -20.24 -7.30
N ALA A 489 -14.71 -20.50 -8.48
CA ALA A 489 -14.95 -21.87 -8.94
C ALA A 489 -13.67 -22.74 -8.91
N GLY A 490 -13.77 -23.96 -8.36
CA GLY A 490 -12.65 -24.90 -8.26
C GLY A 490 -11.81 -24.82 -6.99
N GLN A 491 -12.13 -23.91 -6.05
CA GLN A 491 -11.54 -23.94 -4.71
C GLN A 491 -12.13 -25.09 -3.88
N VAL A 492 -11.26 -25.81 -3.16
CA VAL A 492 -11.61 -27.03 -2.42
C VAL A 492 -12.35 -26.68 -1.11
N GLU A 493 -13.43 -27.40 -0.82
CA GLU A 493 -14.15 -27.36 0.45
C GLU A 493 -13.34 -28.06 1.55
N GLU A 494 -13.20 -27.41 2.70
CA GLU A 494 -12.43 -27.90 3.83
C GLU A 494 -13.35 -28.54 4.89
N PRO A 495 -12.88 -29.54 5.66
CA PRO A 495 -13.72 -30.24 6.62
C PRO A 495 -14.09 -29.37 7.83
N VAL A 496 -15.29 -29.61 8.38
CA VAL A 496 -15.74 -29.04 9.65
C VAL A 496 -14.99 -29.70 10.81
N LEU A 497 -14.43 -28.89 11.70
CA LEU A 497 -13.79 -29.31 12.95
C LEU A 497 -14.85 -29.87 13.91
N LYS A 498 -14.53 -31.02 14.51
CA LYS A 498 -15.42 -31.72 15.44
C LYS A 498 -15.34 -31.17 16.85
#